data_AF-A0A9D5AZD6-F1
#
_entry.id   AF-A0A9D5AZD6-F1
#
_cell.length_a   1.000
_cell.length_b   1.000
_cell.length_c   1.000
_cell.angle_alpha   90.00
_cell.angle_beta   90.00
_cell.angle_gamma   90.00
#
_symmetry.space_group_name_H-M   'P 1'
#
loop_
_entity.id
_entity.type
_entity.pdbx_description
1 polymer ?
#
loop_
_entity_poly.entity_id
_entity_poly.type
_entity_poly.pdbx_seq_one_letter_code
_entity_poly.pdbx_strand_id
1 'polypeptide(L)'
;RMKKEHKNEEMFETHNYTIIKVVQDEDLEKQVGNNICFDLVAPDKVKTFHVSKVTTFNHFKKKLATVFGIPAQFQRFWVFAWRRNQTFRPSRPLTCIEELGSIGQLTV
;
A
#
# COMPACT_ATOMS: atom_id res chain seq x y z
N ARG A 1 5.65 26.98 25.44
CA ARG A 1 6.50 25.77 25.54
C ARG A 1 5.68 24.51 25.22
N MET A 2 4.58 24.25 25.92
CA MET A 2 3.67 23.10 25.68
C MET A 2 3.14 22.93 24.24
N LYS A 3 2.83 24.01 23.50
CA LYS A 3 2.33 23.90 22.10
C LYS A 3 3.37 23.34 21.10
N LYS A 4 4.66 23.44 21.40
CA LYS A 4 5.75 22.99 20.50
C LYS A 4 6.07 21.51 20.72
N GLU A 5 5.91 21.03 21.95
CA GLU A 5 6.09 19.63 22.34
C GLU A 5 4.93 18.77 21.81
N HIS A 6 3.66 19.18 22.01
CA HIS A 6 2.51 18.44 21.45
C HIS A 6 2.51 18.39 19.92
N LYS A 7 2.93 19.48 19.25
CA LYS A 7 3.03 19.52 17.78
C LYS A 7 4.15 18.62 17.26
N ASN A 8 5.25 18.47 18.01
CA ASN A 8 6.32 17.55 17.66
C ASN A 8 5.93 16.09 17.94
N GLU A 9 5.17 15.83 19.00
CA GLU A 9 4.61 14.50 19.30
C GLU A 9 3.59 14.08 18.25
N GLU A 10 2.65 14.94 17.83
CA GLU A 10 1.74 14.67 16.72
C GLU A 10 2.47 14.47 15.38
N MET A 11 3.54 15.26 15.13
CA MET A 11 4.37 15.09 13.94
C MET A 11 5.20 13.80 13.98
N PHE A 12 5.64 13.37 15.16
CA PHE A 12 6.38 12.12 15.37
C PHE A 12 5.46 10.90 15.26
N GLU A 13 4.27 10.98 15.87
CA GLU A 13 3.16 10.05 15.69
C GLU A 13 2.86 9.91 14.19
N THR A 14 2.62 11.00 13.46
CA THR A 14 2.34 10.95 12.00
C THR A 14 3.53 10.44 11.19
N HIS A 15 4.77 10.73 11.57
CA HIS A 15 5.95 10.17 10.89
C HIS A 15 6.12 8.67 11.10
N ASN A 16 5.58 8.09 12.19
CA ASN A 16 5.67 6.67 12.47
C ASN A 16 4.68 5.81 11.66
N TYR A 17 3.71 6.44 11.00
CA TYR A 17 2.76 5.78 10.13
C TYR A 17 3.01 6.10 8.65
N THR A 18 2.54 5.20 7.80
CA THR A 18 2.49 5.41 6.36
C THR A 18 1.14 4.95 5.83
N ILE A 19 0.78 5.46 4.66
CA ILE A 19 -0.44 5.10 3.95
C ILE A 19 -0.09 4.07 2.89
N ILE A 20 -0.73 2.90 2.95
CA ILE A 20 -0.62 1.86 1.92
C ILE A 20 -1.96 1.77 1.22
N LYS A 21 -1.92 1.86 -0.12
CA LYS A 21 -3.08 1.58 -0.97
C LYS A 21 -2.92 0.18 -1.53
N VAL A 22 -3.91 -0.68 -1.34
CA VAL A 22 -3.91 -2.05 -1.86
C VAL A 22 -4.99 -2.14 -2.92
N VAL A 23 -4.60 -2.69 -4.07
CA VAL A 23 -5.44 -2.87 -5.24
C VAL A 23 -5.77 -4.36 -5.36
N GLN A 24 -7.04 -4.67 -5.58
CA GLN A 24 -7.50 -6.02 -5.93
C GLN A 24 -7.93 -6.11 -7.39
N ASP A 25 -8.17 -7.32 -7.87
CA ASP A 25 -8.70 -7.59 -9.21
C ASP A 25 -10.06 -6.93 -9.44
N GLU A 26 -10.94 -6.85 -8.44
CA GLU A 26 -12.23 -6.16 -8.59
C GLU A 26 -12.07 -4.65 -8.81
N ASP A 27 -10.98 -4.05 -8.31
CA ASP A 27 -10.67 -2.64 -8.57
C ASP A 27 -10.20 -2.42 -10.01
N LEU A 28 -9.47 -3.39 -10.58
CA LEU A 28 -9.04 -3.38 -11.97
C LEU A 28 -10.26 -3.50 -12.89
N GLU A 29 -11.15 -4.45 -12.62
CA GLU A 29 -12.36 -4.68 -13.42
C GLU A 29 -13.27 -3.45 -13.47
N LYS A 30 -13.42 -2.74 -12.34
CA LYS A 30 -14.22 -1.50 -12.29
C LYS A 30 -13.65 -0.36 -13.11
N GLN A 31 -12.34 -0.34 -13.35
CA GLN A 31 -11.68 0.77 -14.01
C GLN A 31 -11.41 0.47 -15.49
N VAL A 32 -11.02 -0.75 -15.83
CA VAL A 32 -10.71 -1.18 -17.19
C VAL A 32 -11.97 -1.08 -18.07
N GLY A 33 -11.87 -0.32 -19.16
CA GLY A 33 -12.95 -0.17 -20.15
C GLY A 33 -13.97 0.95 -19.85
N ASN A 34 -13.94 1.55 -18.66
CA ASN A 34 -14.91 2.58 -18.26
C ASN A 34 -14.46 4.03 -18.53
N ASN A 35 -13.16 4.29 -18.67
CA ASN A 35 -12.62 5.62 -18.93
C ASN A 35 -11.61 5.60 -20.09
N ILE A 36 -11.53 6.69 -20.83
CA ILE A 36 -10.54 6.92 -21.91
C ILE A 36 -9.11 6.99 -21.32
N CYS A 37 -8.99 7.30 -20.02
CA CYS A 37 -7.71 7.33 -19.31
C CYS A 37 -7.20 5.90 -19.05
N PHE A 38 -6.03 5.60 -19.63
CA PHE A 38 -5.40 4.30 -19.73
C PHE A 38 -4.86 3.72 -18.40
N ASP A 39 -5.21 4.26 -17.23
CA ASP A 39 -4.70 3.74 -15.97
C ASP A 39 -5.54 2.60 -15.41
N LEU A 40 -4.87 1.57 -14.88
CA LEU A 40 -5.51 0.35 -14.39
C LEU A 40 -6.37 0.57 -13.15
N VAL A 41 -6.08 1.63 -12.40
CA VAL A 41 -6.64 1.86 -11.08
C VAL A 41 -6.81 3.35 -10.86
N ALA A 42 -7.93 3.75 -10.26
CA ALA A 42 -8.11 5.08 -9.70
C ALA A 42 -7.61 5.10 -8.23
N PRO A 43 -6.51 5.80 -7.89
CA PRO A 43 -5.90 5.72 -6.56
C PRO A 43 -6.81 6.21 -5.41
N ASP A 44 -7.81 7.02 -5.70
CA ASP A 44 -8.83 7.53 -4.77
C ASP A 44 -9.92 6.49 -4.46
N LYS A 45 -10.08 5.47 -5.32
CA LYS A 45 -11.16 4.48 -5.21
C LYS A 45 -10.73 3.15 -4.60
N VAL A 46 -9.45 2.99 -4.27
CA VAL A 46 -8.90 1.75 -3.71
C VAL A 46 -8.78 1.78 -2.20
N LYS A 47 -8.80 0.59 -1.60
CA LYS A 47 -8.75 0.45 -0.15
C LYS A 47 -7.42 0.96 0.40
N THR A 48 -7.53 1.86 1.37
CA THR A 48 -6.40 2.55 1.98
C THR A 48 -6.21 2.10 3.42
N PHE A 49 -4.95 1.86 3.81
CA PHE A 49 -4.56 1.39 5.13
C PHE A 49 -3.55 2.36 5.74
N HIS A 50 -3.84 2.83 6.96
CA HIS A 50 -2.83 3.48 7.80
C HIS A 50 -2.10 2.40 8.59
N VAL A 51 -0.78 2.30 8.38
CA VAL A 51 0.04 1.22 8.94
C VAL A 51 1.29 1.81 9.56
N SER A 52 1.66 1.33 10.74
CA SER A 52 2.91 1.76 11.38
C SER A 52 4.10 1.26 10.56
N LYS A 53 5.09 2.11 10.33
CA LYS A 53 6.31 1.80 9.57
C LYS A 53 7.11 0.64 10.19
N VAL A 54 7.00 0.40 11.49
CA VAL A 54 7.68 -0.73 12.17
C VAL A 54 6.92 -2.05 12.04
N THR A 55 5.66 -2.03 11.58
CA THR A 55 4.87 -3.25 11.36
C THR A 55 5.59 -4.14 10.35
N THR A 56 5.76 -5.42 10.64
CA THR A 56 6.32 -6.36 9.67
C THR A 56 5.35 -6.61 8.53
N PHE A 57 5.86 -6.80 7.31
CA PHE A 57 5.00 -7.04 6.16
C PHE A 57 4.16 -8.31 6.33
N ASN A 58 4.72 -9.36 6.94
CA ASN A 58 3.97 -10.57 7.31
C ASN A 58 2.80 -10.31 8.26
N HIS A 59 2.94 -9.41 9.24
CA HIS A 59 1.81 -9.03 10.09
C HIS A 59 0.74 -8.28 9.29
N PHE A 60 1.17 -7.41 8.38
CA PHE A 60 0.25 -6.74 7.46
C PHE A 60 -0.49 -7.73 6.54
N LYS A 61 0.17 -8.76 5.99
CA LYS A 61 -0.48 -9.82 5.20
C LYS A 61 -1.59 -10.54 5.97
N LYS A 62 -1.37 -10.83 7.26
CA LYS A 62 -2.41 -11.43 8.12
C LYS A 62 -3.62 -10.50 8.29
N LYS A 63 -3.38 -9.20 8.48
CA LYS A 63 -4.46 -8.18 8.50
C LYS A 63 -5.22 -8.16 7.18
N LEU A 64 -4.51 -8.19 6.05
CA LEU A 64 -5.13 -8.25 4.73
C LEU A 64 -5.93 -9.54 4.51
N ALA A 65 -5.48 -10.66 5.07
CA ALA A 65 -6.20 -11.93 4.99
C ALA A 65 -7.58 -11.86 5.64
N THR A 66 -7.68 -11.19 6.80
CA THR A 66 -8.96 -10.94 7.46
C THR A 66 -9.84 -9.97 6.66
N VAL A 67 -9.25 -8.95 6.05
CA VAL A 67 -9.99 -7.89 5.35
C VAL A 67 -10.51 -8.33 3.98
N PHE A 68 -9.73 -9.14 3.26
CA PHE A 68 -10.01 -9.56 1.89
C PHE A 68 -10.44 -11.03 1.80
N GLY A 69 -10.37 -11.79 2.90
CA GLY A 69 -10.74 -13.21 2.92
C GLY A 69 -9.74 -14.14 2.22
N ILE A 70 -8.59 -13.64 1.79
CA ILE A 70 -7.56 -14.43 1.09
C ILE A 70 -6.48 -14.84 2.10
N PRO A 71 -6.26 -16.13 2.40
CA PRO A 71 -5.22 -16.56 3.33
C PRO A 71 -3.83 -16.04 2.92
N ALA A 72 -2.98 -15.70 3.91
CA ALA A 72 -1.69 -15.05 3.66
C ALA A 72 -0.75 -15.82 2.71
N GLN A 73 -0.85 -17.16 2.66
CA GLN A 73 -0.09 -18.01 1.74
C GLN A 73 -0.53 -17.90 0.26
N PHE A 74 -1.75 -17.42 0.02
CA PHE A 74 -2.33 -17.23 -1.32
C PHE A 74 -2.31 -15.77 -1.76
N GLN A 75 -1.64 -14.89 -1.00
CA GLN A 75 -1.45 -13.50 -1.38
C GLN A 75 -0.09 -13.33 -2.07
N ARG A 76 -0.09 -12.66 -3.23
CA ARG A 76 1.12 -12.24 -3.92
C ARG A 76 1.06 -10.75 -4.18
N PHE A 77 2.06 -10.02 -3.69
CA PHE A 77 2.08 -8.56 -3.78
C PHE A 77 2.96 -8.09 -4.93
N TRP A 78 2.52 -6.99 -5.56
CA TRP A 78 3.24 -6.32 -6.63
C TRP A 78 3.45 -4.85 -6.27
N VAL A 79 4.65 -4.36 -6.55
CA VAL A 79 4.97 -2.94 -6.51
C VAL A 79 4.36 -2.26 -7.72
N PHE A 80 3.60 -1.19 -7.50
CA PHE A 80 3.17 -0.30 -8.57
C PHE A 80 4.20 0.82 -8.79
N ALA A 81 4.46 1.16 -10.05
CA ALA A 81 5.38 2.22 -10.42
C ALA A 81 4.85 3.05 -11.60
N TRP A 82 5.29 4.30 -11.68
CA TRP A 82 5.07 5.17 -12.82
C TRP A 82 5.89 4.71 -14.03
N ARG A 83 5.27 4.71 -15.20
CA ARG A 83 5.91 4.46 -16.50
C ARG A 83 6.21 5.77 -17.20
N ARG A 84 7.08 5.73 -18.22
CA ARG A 84 7.45 6.92 -19.03
C ARG A 84 6.26 7.57 -19.74
N ASN A 85 5.25 6.79 -20.11
CA ASN A 85 4.01 7.27 -20.72
C ASN A 85 2.98 7.75 -19.68
N GLN A 86 3.42 8.10 -18.47
CA GLN A 86 2.57 8.63 -17.40
C GLN A 86 1.42 7.69 -16.99
N THR A 87 1.69 6.38 -16.99
CA THR A 87 0.74 5.38 -16.48
C THR A 87 1.26 4.74 -15.19
N PHE A 88 0.37 4.39 -14.28
CA PHE A 88 0.69 3.75 -13.00
C PHE A 88 0.31 2.27 -13.03
N ARG A 89 1.32 1.39 -12.98
CA ARG A 89 1.16 -0.04 -13.31
C ARG A 89 1.89 -0.95 -12.34
N PRO A 90 1.43 -2.19 -12.12
CA PRO A 90 2.24 -3.24 -11.53
C PRO A 90 3.57 -3.36 -12.29
N SER A 91 4.67 -3.33 -11.55
CA SER A 91 6.03 -3.35 -12.09
C SER A 91 6.69 -4.70 -11.88
N ARG A 92 6.77 -5.14 -10.62
CA ARG A 92 7.39 -6.40 -10.21
C ARG A 92 6.72 -6.95 -8.95
N PRO A 93 6.80 -8.26 -8.70
CA PRO A 93 6.41 -8.81 -7.40
C PRO A 93 7.35 -8.32 -6.29
N LEU A 94 6.85 -8.28 -5.06
CA LEU A 94 7.71 -8.18 -3.88
C LEU A 94 8.55 -9.45 -3.74
N THR A 95 9.80 -9.27 -3.31
CA THR A 95 10.72 -10.35 -3.02
C THR A 95 10.48 -10.92 -1.62
N CYS A 96 10.89 -12.16 -1.38
CA CYS A 96 10.79 -12.76 -0.05
C CYS A 96 11.52 -11.94 1.03
N ILE A 97 12.64 -11.29 0.68
CA ILE A 97 13.41 -10.45 1.61
C ILE A 97 12.61 -9.20 1.98
N GLU A 98 11.97 -8.54 1.01
CA GLU A 98 11.10 -7.39 1.26
C GLU A 98 9.89 -7.78 2.12
N GLU A 99 9.30 -8.96 1.90
CA GLU A 99 8.18 -9.47 2.71
C GLU A 99 8.57 -9.87 4.15
N LEU A 100 9.85 -10.12 4.42
CA LEU A 100 10.36 -10.37 5.77
C LEU A 100 10.62 -9.07 6.55
N GLY A 101 10.78 -7.94 5.85
CA GLY A 101 11.07 -6.64 6.43
C GLY A 101 9.86 -5.94 7.06
N SER A 102 10.09 -4.72 7.52
CA SER A 102 9.03 -3.82 7.97
C SER A 102 8.44 -3.02 6.80
N ILE A 103 7.22 -2.54 6.99
CA ILE A 103 6.51 -1.70 6.03
C ILE A 103 7.32 -0.45 5.67
N GLY A 104 8.03 0.14 6.64
CA GLY A 104 8.86 1.32 6.44
C GLY A 104 10.14 1.06 5.63
N GLN A 105 10.53 -0.22 5.46
CA GLN A 105 11.68 -0.62 4.65
C GLN A 105 11.33 -0.91 3.20
N LEU A 106 10.03 -0.92 2.84
CA LEU A 106 9.61 -1.09 1.45
C LEU A 106 10.02 0.14 0.64
N THR A 107 11.07 0.02 -0.17
CA THR A 107 11.44 1.01 -1.17
C THR A 107 10.69 0.68 -2.46
N VAL A 108 9.74 1.54 -2.82
CA VAL A 108 8.80 1.35 -3.92
C VAL A 108 9.07 2.36 -5.02
#